data_AF-X1NX46-F1
#
_entry.id   AF-X1NX46-F1
#
_cell.length_a   1.000
_cell.length_b   1.000
_cell.length_c   1.000
_cell.angle_alpha   90.00
_cell.angle_beta   90.00
_cell.angle_gamma   90.00
#
_symmetry.space_group_name_H-M   'P 1'
#
loop_
_entity.id
_entity.type
_entity.pdbx_description
1 polymer ?
#
loop_
_entity_poly.entity_id
_entity_poly.type
_entity_poly.pdbx_seq_one_letter_code
_entity_poly.pdbx_strand_id
1 'polypeptide(L)'
;GGGGGGRISIWYTTDFASSTLQIQAYGGTSPTETRTGGAGTLFIKKSGANGDLIADNNNHNGVYTSQVSNTSWTLDNILIKNKAKYLIPENSTTTITTLNNCTSNSSLTNSGVLSTPNDFTISNLHLNQNGLLPDLLNLTVDSGVTFEVQNNFPDRNIFDESVGTGNGSTQDFKLAHYNKPNSQIIRVSGKEMTESTDDCSSGDYTINDSTGAIHFCTPPANGAPILASYIPLAHLTLNNLTLQNGAVFTHKQNTNTQRYTLNLEINNALSIDASSTINVS
;
A
#
# COMPACT_ATOMS: atom_id res chain seq x y z
N GLY A 1 -9.33 -24.39 12.36
CA GLY A 1 -9.34 -22.92 12.21
C GLY A 1 -10.77 -22.49 11.92
N GLY A 2 -11.07 -21.20 12.02
CA GLY A 2 -12.41 -20.66 11.87
C GLY A 2 -13.00 -20.76 10.47
N GLY A 3 -12.18 -20.93 9.42
CA GLY A 3 -12.64 -20.87 8.03
C GLY A 3 -12.82 -19.42 7.57
N GLY A 4 -12.52 -19.14 6.30
CA GLY A 4 -12.64 -17.79 5.73
C GLY A 4 -14.10 -17.34 5.61
N GLY A 5 -14.32 -16.03 5.53
CA GLY A 5 -15.66 -15.46 5.36
C GLY A 5 -16.25 -15.67 3.98
N GLY A 6 -17.58 -15.72 3.94
CA GLY A 6 -18.35 -15.82 2.69
C GLY A 6 -18.26 -14.56 1.82
N ARG A 7 -18.67 -14.68 0.55
CA ARG A 7 -18.75 -13.55 -0.38
C ARG A 7 -20.16 -13.48 -0.97
N ILE A 8 -20.78 -12.32 -0.84
CA ILE A 8 -22.09 -12.04 -1.42
C ILE A 8 -21.92 -10.89 -2.42
N SER A 9 -22.55 -11.01 -3.58
CA SER A 9 -22.62 -9.95 -4.58
C SER A 9 -24.07 -9.69 -4.94
N ILE A 10 -24.49 -8.43 -4.90
CA ILE A 10 -25.86 -8.00 -5.16
C ILE A 10 -25.84 -6.88 -6.20
N TRP A 11 -26.61 -7.09 -7.26
CA TRP A 11 -26.78 -6.15 -8.37
C TRP A 11 -28.25 -5.78 -8.46
N TYR A 12 -28.55 -4.49 -8.50
CA TYR A 12 -29.93 -4.01 -8.52
C TYR A 12 -30.10 -2.77 -9.39
N THR A 13 -31.31 -2.57 -9.91
CA THR A 13 -31.66 -1.46 -10.80
C THR A 13 -32.49 -0.38 -10.10
N THR A 14 -33.38 -0.76 -9.18
CA THR A 14 -34.25 0.13 -8.39
C THR A 14 -33.84 0.13 -6.91
N ASP A 15 -34.30 1.09 -6.11
CA ASP A 15 -33.83 1.27 -4.73
C ASP A 15 -33.73 -0.03 -3.91
N PHE A 16 -32.54 -0.21 -3.35
CA PHE A 16 -32.21 -1.34 -2.51
C PHE A 16 -32.58 -0.99 -1.07
N ALA A 17 -33.73 -1.49 -0.62
CA ALA A 17 -34.18 -1.30 0.76
C ALA A 17 -33.35 -2.16 1.72
N SER A 18 -32.13 -1.72 2.02
CA SER A 18 -31.21 -2.41 2.95
C SER A 18 -31.73 -2.44 4.40
N SER A 19 -32.70 -1.58 4.75
CA SER A 19 -33.27 -1.51 6.10
C SER A 19 -34.18 -2.68 6.46
N THR A 20 -34.68 -3.44 5.48
CA THR A 20 -35.55 -4.62 5.70
C THR A 20 -34.84 -5.96 5.45
N LEU A 21 -33.70 -5.94 4.76
CA LEU A 21 -32.92 -7.14 4.43
C LEU A 21 -31.69 -7.25 5.32
N GLN A 22 -31.64 -8.28 6.16
CA GLN A 22 -30.44 -8.64 6.91
C GLN A 22 -29.48 -9.39 5.97
N ILE A 23 -28.44 -8.72 5.50
CA ILE A 23 -27.41 -9.31 4.65
C ILE A 23 -26.10 -9.30 5.41
N GLN A 24 -25.58 -10.49 5.68
CA GLN A 24 -24.37 -10.67 6.44
C GLN A 24 -23.44 -11.65 5.73
N ALA A 25 -22.16 -11.30 5.69
CA ALA A 25 -21.09 -12.17 5.26
C ALA A 25 -19.95 -11.97 6.27
N TYR A 26 -19.86 -12.85 7.27
CA TYR A 26 -18.85 -12.76 8.32
C TYR A 26 -17.76 -13.82 8.13
N GLY A 27 -16.60 -13.58 8.73
CA GLY A 27 -15.54 -14.57 8.87
C GLY A 27 -15.92 -15.68 9.83
N GLY A 28 -15.36 -16.86 9.64
CA GLY A 28 -15.57 -17.98 10.54
C GLY A 28 -14.73 -17.84 11.82
N THR A 29 -15.30 -18.29 12.93
CA THR A 29 -14.81 -18.02 14.29
C THR A 29 -14.00 -19.19 14.86
N SER A 30 -13.08 -18.90 15.78
CA SER A 30 -12.33 -19.91 16.52
C SER A 30 -12.22 -19.52 18.00
N PRO A 31 -12.04 -20.46 18.94
CA PRO A 31 -11.86 -20.15 20.37
C PRO A 31 -10.66 -19.24 20.67
N THR A 32 -9.72 -19.12 19.73
CA THR A 32 -8.56 -18.23 19.82
C THR A 32 -8.53 -17.30 18.61
N GLU A 33 -8.31 -16.01 18.84
CA GLU A 33 -8.29 -14.99 17.77
C GLU A 33 -7.29 -15.33 16.65
N THR A 34 -6.14 -15.93 16.98
CA THR A 34 -5.09 -16.33 16.01
C THR A 34 -5.54 -17.40 15.01
N ARG A 35 -6.69 -18.03 15.23
CA ARG A 35 -7.25 -19.08 14.38
C ARG A 35 -8.55 -18.66 13.70
N THR A 36 -9.03 -17.44 13.93
CA THR A 36 -10.19 -16.85 13.26
C THR A 36 -9.86 -16.55 11.80
N GLY A 37 -10.78 -16.87 10.88
CA GLY A 37 -10.60 -16.61 9.46
C GLY A 37 -10.72 -15.13 9.09
N GLY A 38 -10.50 -14.82 7.81
CA GLY A 38 -10.73 -13.48 7.29
C GLY A 38 -12.21 -13.13 7.27
N ALA A 39 -12.52 -11.84 7.35
CA ALA A 39 -13.85 -11.27 7.21
C ALA A 39 -14.56 -11.74 5.92
N GLY A 40 -15.88 -11.84 5.98
CA GLY A 40 -16.66 -11.99 4.76
C GLY A 40 -16.84 -10.64 4.08
N THR A 41 -17.27 -10.69 2.82
CA THR A 41 -17.46 -9.49 2.00
C THR A 41 -18.83 -9.46 1.34
N LEU A 42 -19.37 -8.26 1.24
CA LEU A 42 -20.58 -7.96 0.51
C LEU A 42 -20.28 -6.87 -0.52
N PHE A 43 -20.52 -7.17 -1.80
CA PHE A 43 -20.47 -6.19 -2.87
C PHE A 43 -21.89 -5.81 -3.29
N ILE A 44 -22.24 -4.54 -3.20
CA ILE A 44 -23.58 -4.02 -3.51
C ILE A 44 -23.44 -2.99 -4.62
N LYS A 45 -24.14 -3.18 -5.75
CA LYS A 45 -24.06 -2.27 -6.89
C LYS A 45 -25.43 -1.92 -7.48
N LYS A 46 -25.74 -0.62 -7.47
CA LYS A 46 -26.84 -0.03 -8.26
C LYS A 46 -26.42 0.10 -9.72
N SER A 47 -27.37 -0.06 -10.63
CA SER A 47 -27.17 0.26 -12.05
C SER A 47 -26.63 1.68 -12.21
N GLY A 48 -25.54 1.84 -12.96
CA GLY A 48 -24.85 3.12 -13.18
C GLY A 48 -23.81 3.52 -12.13
N ALA A 49 -23.64 2.77 -11.04
CA ALA A 49 -22.65 3.00 -9.99
C ALA A 49 -21.42 2.07 -10.16
N ASN A 50 -20.32 2.34 -9.46
CA ASN A 50 -19.18 1.41 -9.37
C ASN A 50 -19.41 0.35 -8.28
N GLY A 51 -20.24 0.66 -7.29
CA GLY A 51 -20.66 -0.24 -6.22
C GLY A 51 -19.81 -0.08 -4.95
N ASP A 52 -20.39 -0.53 -3.84
CA ASP A 52 -19.75 -0.50 -2.53
C ASP A 52 -19.24 -1.89 -2.16
N LEU A 53 -18.04 -1.96 -1.61
CA LEU A 53 -17.51 -3.17 -0.98
C LEU A 53 -17.58 -3.02 0.54
N ILE A 54 -18.22 -3.97 1.22
CA ILE A 54 -18.29 -4.04 2.67
C ILE A 54 -17.52 -5.28 3.13
N ALA A 55 -16.51 -5.09 3.98
CA ALA A 55 -15.84 -6.16 4.71
C ALA A 55 -16.24 -6.08 6.19
N ASP A 56 -16.82 -7.14 6.73
CA ASP A 56 -17.31 -7.18 8.11
C ASP A 56 -16.89 -8.49 8.78
N ASN A 57 -16.24 -8.40 9.94
CA ASN A 57 -15.81 -9.58 10.68
C ASN A 57 -16.58 -9.82 11.98
N ASN A 58 -17.70 -9.12 12.20
CA ASN A 58 -18.55 -9.30 13.37
C ASN A 58 -17.78 -9.23 14.70
N ASN A 59 -16.83 -8.29 14.79
CA ASN A 59 -15.95 -8.06 15.93
C ASN A 59 -14.97 -9.20 16.25
N HIS A 60 -14.79 -10.13 15.32
CA HIS A 60 -13.76 -11.16 15.41
C HIS A 60 -12.44 -10.63 14.84
N ASN A 61 -11.36 -10.74 15.62
CA ASN A 61 -10.04 -10.36 15.18
C ASN A 61 -9.44 -11.51 14.37
N GLY A 62 -9.60 -11.48 13.05
CA GLY A 62 -9.17 -12.53 12.13
C GLY A 62 -7.88 -12.21 11.38
N VAL A 63 -7.55 -13.09 10.43
CA VAL A 63 -6.55 -12.83 9.39
C VAL A 63 -7.09 -11.86 8.33
N TYR A 64 -6.24 -11.46 7.38
CA TYR A 64 -6.66 -10.57 6.29
C TYR A 64 -7.69 -11.24 5.36
N THR A 65 -8.66 -10.43 4.94
CA THR A 65 -9.45 -10.66 3.73
C THR A 65 -8.74 -9.96 2.58
N SER A 66 -8.11 -10.74 1.71
CA SER A 66 -7.33 -10.22 0.59
C SER A 66 -8.20 -10.05 -0.65
N GLN A 67 -8.03 -8.93 -1.35
CA GLN A 67 -8.41 -8.85 -2.77
C GLN A 67 -7.66 -9.95 -3.54
N VAL A 68 -8.22 -10.38 -4.67
CA VAL A 68 -7.50 -11.26 -5.60
C VAL A 68 -6.30 -10.50 -6.17
N SER A 69 -5.10 -11.07 -6.09
CA SER A 69 -3.89 -10.44 -6.62
C SER A 69 -3.98 -10.20 -8.13
N ASN A 70 -3.26 -9.20 -8.63
CA ASN A 70 -3.24 -8.80 -10.05
C ASN A 70 -4.62 -8.42 -10.60
N THR A 71 -5.49 -7.84 -9.76
CA THR A 71 -6.80 -7.34 -10.20
C THR A 71 -6.92 -5.84 -9.94
N SER A 72 -7.66 -5.17 -10.82
CA SER A 72 -7.97 -3.74 -10.68
C SER A 72 -9.47 -3.56 -10.46
N TRP A 73 -9.84 -2.91 -9.35
CA TRP A 73 -11.23 -2.68 -8.96
C TRP A 73 -11.51 -1.18 -8.92
N THR A 74 -12.67 -0.77 -9.43
CA THR A 74 -13.21 0.58 -9.25
C THR A 74 -14.47 0.48 -8.42
N LEU A 75 -14.53 1.21 -7.31
CA LEU A 75 -15.60 1.18 -6.32
C LEU A 75 -16.00 2.61 -5.96
N ASP A 76 -17.24 2.80 -5.54
CA ASP A 76 -17.68 4.09 -5.00
C ASP A 76 -17.19 4.24 -3.54
N ASN A 77 -17.28 3.17 -2.76
CA ASN A 77 -16.81 3.12 -1.38
C ASN A 77 -16.26 1.73 -0.99
N ILE A 78 -15.37 1.73 0.01
CA ILE A 78 -15.02 0.54 0.79
C ILE A 78 -15.40 0.80 2.25
N LEU A 79 -16.17 -0.09 2.85
CA LEU A 79 -16.55 -0.04 4.26
C LEU A 79 -15.88 -1.21 4.97
N ILE A 80 -15.04 -0.93 5.95
CA ILE A 80 -14.33 -1.95 6.72
C ILE A 80 -14.77 -1.85 8.18
N LYS A 81 -15.43 -2.92 8.64
CA LYS A 81 -16.22 -2.89 9.87
C LYS A 81 -15.87 -4.04 10.81
N ASN A 82 -16.07 -3.76 12.09
CA ASN A 82 -16.08 -4.72 13.19
C ASN A 82 -14.87 -5.67 13.18
N LYS A 83 -13.66 -5.10 13.27
CA LYS A 83 -12.37 -5.83 13.23
C LYS A 83 -12.06 -6.55 11.91
N ALA A 84 -12.72 -6.17 10.82
CA ALA A 84 -12.29 -6.62 9.50
C ALA A 84 -10.91 -6.04 9.15
N LYS A 85 -10.10 -6.86 8.51
CA LYS A 85 -8.78 -6.47 7.99
C LYS A 85 -8.77 -6.73 6.48
N TYR A 86 -8.87 -5.67 5.68
CA TYR A 86 -8.86 -5.80 4.23
C TYR A 86 -7.45 -5.53 3.69
N LEU A 87 -7.01 -6.33 2.72
CA LEU A 87 -5.71 -6.20 2.06
C LEU A 87 -5.90 -5.96 0.57
N ILE A 88 -5.33 -4.87 0.06
CA ILE A 88 -5.04 -4.66 -1.36
C ILE A 88 -3.61 -5.21 -1.60
N PRO A 89 -3.46 -6.34 -2.31
CA PRO A 89 -2.16 -6.95 -2.55
C PRO A 89 -1.24 -6.08 -3.42
N GLU A 90 0.04 -6.40 -3.39
CA GLU A 90 0.99 -5.96 -4.40
C GLU A 90 0.47 -6.28 -5.81
N ASN A 91 0.79 -5.42 -6.78
CA ASN A 91 0.34 -5.53 -8.18
C ASN A 91 -1.18 -5.49 -8.40
N SER A 92 -1.97 -5.17 -7.37
CA SER A 92 -3.40 -4.86 -7.51
C SER A 92 -3.65 -3.37 -7.41
N THR A 93 -4.70 -2.91 -8.08
CA THR A 93 -5.17 -1.52 -8.00
C THR A 93 -6.58 -1.49 -7.44
N THR A 94 -6.86 -0.54 -6.56
CA THR A 94 -8.20 -0.24 -6.11
C THR A 94 -8.41 1.25 -6.23
N THR A 95 -9.35 1.65 -7.09
CA THR A 95 -9.80 3.03 -7.22
C THR A 95 -11.08 3.20 -6.41
N ILE A 96 -11.09 4.16 -5.50
CA ILE A 96 -12.25 4.49 -4.66
C ILE A 96 -12.60 5.96 -4.79
N THR A 97 -13.89 6.29 -4.66
CA THR A 97 -14.32 7.68 -4.47
C THR A 97 -14.31 8.05 -2.98
N THR A 98 -14.61 7.11 -2.10
CA THR A 98 -14.75 7.36 -0.67
C THR A 98 -14.26 6.19 0.19
N LEU A 99 -13.92 6.46 1.45
CA LEU A 99 -13.57 5.47 2.49
C LEU A 99 -14.29 5.87 3.79
N ASN A 100 -15.59 5.64 3.80
CA ASN A 100 -16.49 6.23 4.79
C ASN A 100 -17.17 5.15 5.61
N ASN A 101 -17.63 5.49 6.82
CA ASN A 101 -18.41 4.59 7.69
C ASN A 101 -17.67 3.28 8.07
N CYS A 102 -16.35 3.35 8.15
CA CYS A 102 -15.53 2.30 8.76
C CYS A 102 -15.67 2.32 10.29
N THR A 103 -15.16 1.28 10.97
CA THR A 103 -15.09 1.25 12.44
C THR A 103 -13.65 1.29 12.93
N SER A 104 -13.39 2.03 14.02
CA SER A 104 -12.03 2.32 14.54
C SER A 104 -11.18 1.10 14.89
N ASN A 105 -11.79 -0.07 15.03
CA ASN A 105 -11.13 -1.35 15.29
C ASN A 105 -10.81 -2.18 14.03
N SER A 106 -11.07 -1.63 12.84
CA SER A 106 -10.85 -2.26 11.54
C SER A 106 -9.61 -1.71 10.86
N SER A 107 -9.10 -2.41 9.85
CA SER A 107 -7.93 -1.94 9.10
C SER A 107 -8.00 -2.17 7.59
N LEU A 108 -7.52 -1.18 6.82
CA LEU A 108 -7.16 -1.34 5.42
C LEU A 108 -5.65 -1.38 5.31
N THR A 109 -5.11 -2.40 4.65
CA THR A 109 -3.69 -2.46 4.28
C THR A 109 -3.57 -2.34 2.77
N ASN A 110 -2.91 -1.28 2.31
CA ASN A 110 -2.59 -1.08 0.91
C ASN A 110 -1.14 -1.50 0.65
N SER A 111 -0.94 -2.61 -0.07
CA SER A 111 0.38 -3.02 -0.59
C SER A 111 0.50 -2.86 -2.10
N GLY A 112 -0.58 -2.49 -2.80
CA GLY A 112 -0.61 -2.24 -4.24
C GLY A 112 -0.77 -0.75 -4.53
N VAL A 113 -1.80 -0.40 -5.31
CA VAL A 113 -2.18 0.99 -5.59
C VAL A 113 -3.57 1.26 -5.03
N LEU A 114 -3.69 2.28 -4.19
CA LEU A 114 -4.97 2.83 -3.75
C LEU A 114 -5.14 4.22 -4.40
N SER A 115 -5.94 4.28 -5.46
CA SER A 115 -6.26 5.54 -6.13
C SER A 115 -7.49 6.15 -5.46
N THR A 116 -7.34 7.37 -4.96
CA THR A 116 -8.37 8.13 -4.23
C THR A 116 -8.64 9.45 -4.98
N PRO A 117 -9.71 10.19 -4.65
CA PRO A 117 -9.81 11.57 -5.11
C PRO A 117 -8.64 12.39 -4.56
N ASN A 118 -8.38 13.53 -5.22
CA ASN A 118 -7.36 14.48 -4.81
C ASN A 118 -7.58 14.96 -3.37
N ASP A 119 -8.84 15.16 -2.98
CA ASP A 119 -9.28 15.48 -1.62
C ASP A 119 -9.81 14.21 -0.95
N PHE A 120 -9.09 13.71 0.04
CA PHE A 120 -9.43 12.46 0.70
C PHE A 120 -9.49 12.61 2.21
N THR A 121 -10.59 12.15 2.80
CA THR A 121 -10.78 12.12 4.26
C THR A 121 -10.91 10.68 4.72
N ILE A 122 -10.18 10.35 5.79
CA ILE A 122 -10.27 9.05 6.44
C ILE A 122 -10.81 9.26 7.84
N SER A 123 -11.76 8.42 8.25
CA SER A 123 -12.30 8.41 9.61
C SER A 123 -12.51 6.97 10.10
N ASN A 124 -12.37 6.75 11.40
CA ASN A 124 -12.69 5.49 12.07
C ASN A 124 -12.07 4.24 11.42
N LEU A 125 -10.75 4.24 11.17
CA LEU A 125 -10.06 3.12 10.52
C LEU A 125 -8.56 3.16 10.83
N HIS A 126 -7.91 2.01 10.98
CA HIS A 126 -6.46 1.95 10.84
C HIS A 126 -6.08 1.75 9.36
N LEU A 127 -5.43 2.74 8.77
CA LEU A 127 -4.94 2.65 7.39
C LEU A 127 -3.42 2.38 7.38
N ASN A 128 -3.01 1.19 6.94
CA ASN A 128 -1.61 0.84 6.69
C ASN A 128 -1.27 1.07 5.23
N GLN A 129 -0.39 2.02 4.94
CA GLN A 129 0.06 2.38 3.60
C GLN A 129 1.46 1.85 3.33
N ASN A 130 1.54 0.80 2.52
CA ASN A 130 2.77 0.10 2.13
C ASN A 130 3.08 0.22 0.63
N GLY A 131 2.04 0.56 -0.15
CA GLY A 131 2.06 0.74 -1.61
C GLY A 131 1.91 2.21 -2.00
N LEU A 132 1.23 2.48 -3.12
CA LEU A 132 1.13 3.80 -3.74
C LEU A 132 -0.23 4.49 -3.49
N LEU A 133 -0.17 5.83 -3.39
CA LEU A 133 -1.30 6.77 -3.35
C LEU A 133 -1.08 7.87 -4.42
N PRO A 134 -1.19 7.54 -5.73
CA PRO A 134 -0.66 8.38 -6.81
C PRO A 134 -1.40 9.71 -7.02
N ASP A 135 -2.70 9.76 -6.73
CA ASP A 135 -3.57 10.90 -7.04
C ASP A 135 -3.84 11.81 -5.82
N LEU A 136 -3.34 11.43 -4.65
CA LEU A 136 -3.66 12.10 -3.39
C LEU A 136 -2.92 13.43 -3.27
N LEU A 137 -3.67 14.53 -3.22
CA LEU A 137 -3.09 15.87 -3.02
C LEU A 137 -3.37 16.43 -1.63
N ASN A 138 -4.57 16.18 -1.10
CA ASN A 138 -5.04 16.74 0.16
C ASN A 138 -5.57 15.61 1.04
N LEU A 139 -4.94 15.41 2.18
CA LEU A 139 -5.30 14.36 3.13
C LEU A 139 -5.83 14.96 4.42
N THR A 140 -7.04 14.53 4.81
CA THR A 140 -7.58 14.74 6.15
C THR A 140 -7.63 13.41 6.90
N VAL A 141 -6.90 13.32 8.00
CA VAL A 141 -6.96 12.21 8.94
C VAL A 141 -7.80 12.67 10.13
N ASP A 142 -8.96 12.04 10.30
CA ASP A 142 -9.96 12.43 11.29
C ASP A 142 -9.97 11.45 12.50
N SER A 143 -11.00 11.58 13.34
CA SER A 143 -11.23 10.82 14.55
C SER A 143 -11.19 9.31 14.34
N GLY A 144 -10.56 8.65 15.33
CA GLY A 144 -10.47 7.20 15.37
C GLY A 144 -9.59 6.61 14.27
N VAL A 145 -8.70 7.40 13.67
CA VAL A 145 -7.77 6.95 12.64
C VAL A 145 -6.34 6.88 13.15
N THR A 146 -5.69 5.76 12.84
CA THR A 146 -4.24 5.69 12.76
C THR A 146 -3.88 5.54 11.28
N PHE A 147 -3.12 6.49 10.75
CA PHE A 147 -2.55 6.43 9.42
C PHE A 147 -1.09 6.02 9.57
N GLU A 148 -0.78 4.76 9.27
CA GLU A 148 0.57 4.20 9.38
C GLU A 148 1.19 4.07 7.99
N VAL A 149 2.35 4.69 7.80
CA VAL A 149 3.17 4.50 6.60
C VAL A 149 4.24 3.44 6.87
N GLN A 150 4.25 2.35 6.11
CA GLN A 150 5.27 1.31 6.22
C GLN A 150 6.39 1.52 5.20
N ASN A 151 7.26 2.45 5.54
CA ASN A 151 8.47 2.77 4.80
C ASN A 151 9.61 1.86 5.22
N ASN A 152 9.70 0.65 4.66
CA ASN A 152 10.89 -0.18 4.86
C ASN A 152 12.02 0.34 3.96
N PHE A 153 12.70 1.42 4.35
CA PHE A 153 13.79 1.99 3.58
C PHE A 153 15.07 2.15 4.43
N PRO A 154 16.25 2.12 3.80
CA PRO A 154 17.39 2.81 4.36
C PRO A 154 17.08 4.32 4.40
N ASP A 155 17.45 5.00 5.49
CA ASP A 155 17.08 6.37 5.89
C ASP A 155 17.41 7.51 4.88
N ARG A 156 17.81 7.24 3.63
CA ARG A 156 18.26 8.26 2.68
C ARG A 156 17.86 7.92 1.24
N ASN A 157 17.49 8.96 0.49
CA ASN A 157 17.65 8.93 -0.96
C ASN A 157 19.11 8.57 -1.24
N ILE A 158 19.31 7.44 -1.91
CA ILE A 158 20.62 7.04 -2.35
C ILE A 158 20.73 7.57 -3.77
N PHE A 159 21.63 8.52 -3.96
CA PHE A 159 21.99 9.01 -5.28
C PHE A 159 23.37 8.48 -5.63
N ASP A 160 23.48 7.91 -6.82
CA ASP A 160 24.74 7.47 -7.41
C ASP A 160 25.57 6.56 -6.49
N GLU A 161 24.93 5.58 -5.84
CA GLU A 161 25.65 4.52 -5.14
C GLU A 161 26.50 3.74 -6.15
N SER A 162 27.77 3.54 -5.82
CA SER A 162 28.65 2.70 -6.63
C SER A 162 28.28 1.23 -6.46
N VAL A 163 27.81 0.64 -7.55
CA VAL A 163 27.51 -0.80 -7.67
C VAL A 163 28.75 -1.57 -8.15
N GLY A 164 29.66 -0.87 -8.83
CA GLY A 164 30.92 -1.41 -9.30
C GLY A 164 31.43 -0.72 -10.55
N THR A 165 32.36 -1.38 -11.23
CA THR A 165 32.89 -0.94 -12.52
C THR A 165 32.87 -2.14 -13.47
N GLY A 166 32.36 -1.93 -14.68
CA GLY A 166 32.36 -2.93 -15.73
C GLY A 166 33.79 -3.34 -16.09
N ASN A 167 33.97 -4.62 -16.41
CA ASN A 167 35.23 -5.16 -16.93
C ASN A 167 35.06 -5.76 -18.35
N GLY A 168 33.89 -5.59 -18.97
CA GLY A 168 33.56 -6.16 -20.28
C GLY A 168 33.19 -7.64 -20.27
N SER A 169 33.09 -8.30 -19.10
CA SER A 169 32.79 -9.74 -19.00
C SER A 169 31.84 -10.12 -17.85
N THR A 170 31.89 -9.43 -16.71
CA THR A 170 30.99 -9.66 -15.57
C THR A 170 29.61 -9.07 -15.85
N GLN A 171 28.58 -9.87 -15.62
CA GLN A 171 27.18 -9.47 -15.76
C GLN A 171 26.48 -9.30 -14.40
N ASP A 172 26.97 -9.98 -13.38
CA ASP A 172 26.34 -10.01 -12.06
C ASP A 172 26.96 -8.97 -11.14
N PHE A 173 26.10 -8.13 -10.59
CA PHE A 173 26.45 -7.13 -9.59
C PHE A 173 25.44 -7.18 -8.45
N LYS A 174 25.75 -6.47 -7.37
CA LYS A 174 24.86 -6.42 -6.22
C LYS A 174 24.81 -5.02 -5.66
N LEU A 175 23.61 -4.59 -5.34
CA LEU A 175 23.36 -3.36 -4.64
C LEU A 175 23.81 -3.49 -3.18
N ALA A 176 24.49 -2.47 -2.65
CA ALA A 176 24.84 -2.47 -1.24
C ALA A 176 23.60 -2.22 -0.36
N HIS A 177 22.58 -1.53 -0.90
CA HIS A 177 21.28 -1.32 -0.27
C HIS A 177 20.15 -1.80 -1.21
N TYR A 178 19.30 -2.74 -0.78
CA TYR A 178 18.26 -3.34 -1.64
C TYR A 178 17.01 -3.71 -0.85
N ASN A 179 15.98 -2.85 -0.87
CA ASN A 179 14.85 -3.06 0.06
C ASN A 179 13.46 -3.06 -0.57
N LYS A 180 13.24 -2.70 -1.86
CA LYS A 180 11.96 -2.92 -2.57
C LYS A 180 12.05 -2.89 -4.12
N PRO A 181 11.17 -3.63 -4.82
CA PRO A 181 10.99 -3.59 -6.29
C PRO A 181 10.69 -2.23 -6.90
N ASN A 182 11.15 -1.99 -8.12
CA ASN A 182 10.71 -0.93 -9.04
C ASN A 182 10.99 0.52 -8.60
N SER A 183 12.05 0.77 -7.82
CA SER A 183 12.46 2.12 -7.40
C SER A 183 13.89 2.49 -7.81
N GLN A 184 14.58 1.55 -8.44
CA GLN A 184 15.99 1.64 -8.79
C GLN A 184 16.15 2.28 -10.16
N ILE A 185 16.99 3.31 -10.24
CA ILE A 185 17.50 3.83 -11.51
C ILE A 185 18.94 3.35 -11.62
N ILE A 186 19.18 2.41 -12.54
CA ILE A 186 20.53 1.90 -12.82
C ILE A 186 21.14 2.70 -13.97
N ARG A 187 22.37 3.17 -13.77
CA ARG A 187 23.14 3.93 -14.77
C ARG A 187 24.48 3.26 -15.04
N VAL A 188 24.80 3.08 -16.32
CA VAL A 188 26.12 2.62 -16.78
C VAL A 188 26.77 3.75 -17.57
N SER A 189 27.92 4.25 -17.11
CA SER A 189 28.58 5.43 -17.71
C SER A 189 27.66 6.64 -17.87
N GLY A 190 26.76 6.84 -16.90
CA GLY A 190 25.78 7.94 -16.90
C GLY A 190 24.54 7.71 -17.78
N LYS A 191 24.49 6.63 -18.58
CA LYS A 191 23.29 6.25 -19.33
C LYS A 191 22.35 5.45 -18.44
N GLU A 192 21.09 5.86 -18.36
CA GLU A 192 20.03 5.10 -17.71
C GLU A 192 19.72 3.80 -18.46
N MET A 193 19.60 2.71 -17.71
CA MET A 193 19.39 1.37 -18.23
C MET A 193 17.94 0.95 -18.00
N THR A 194 17.38 0.18 -18.92
CA THR A 194 16.00 -0.31 -18.86
C THR A 194 15.95 -1.64 -18.10
N GLU A 195 15.09 -1.76 -17.09
CA GLU A 195 14.83 -3.04 -16.43
C GLU A 195 14.04 -3.97 -17.36
N SER A 196 14.43 -5.24 -17.41
CA SER A 196 13.75 -6.30 -18.16
C SER A 196 12.87 -7.11 -17.22
N THR A 197 11.61 -7.29 -17.60
CA THR A 197 10.63 -8.15 -16.92
C THR A 197 10.79 -9.64 -17.26
N ASP A 198 11.53 -9.96 -18.33
CA ASP A 198 11.48 -11.27 -18.99
C ASP A 198 12.88 -11.75 -19.41
N ASP A 199 13.72 -12.06 -18.43
CA ASP A 199 15.05 -12.66 -18.60
C ASP A 199 15.83 -12.07 -19.79
N CYS A 200 16.01 -10.75 -19.76
CA CYS A 200 16.80 -9.99 -20.73
C CYS A 200 16.25 -9.86 -22.16
N SER A 201 14.99 -10.21 -22.40
CA SER A 201 14.37 -10.06 -23.72
C SER A 201 13.83 -8.65 -24.00
N SER A 202 13.59 -7.87 -22.95
CA SER A 202 12.86 -6.60 -23.02
C SER A 202 13.63 -5.39 -22.49
N GLY A 203 14.84 -5.58 -21.97
CA GLY A 203 15.61 -4.54 -21.30
C GLY A 203 17.10 -4.84 -21.24
N ASP A 204 17.83 -4.01 -20.50
CA ASP A 204 19.28 -4.04 -20.39
C ASP A 204 19.78 -4.85 -19.17
N TYR A 205 18.94 -5.04 -18.15
CA TYR A 205 19.25 -5.82 -16.95
C TYR A 205 18.01 -6.43 -16.33
N THR A 206 18.18 -7.47 -15.51
CA THR A 206 17.18 -7.95 -14.56
C THR A 206 17.67 -7.70 -13.13
N ILE A 207 16.74 -7.57 -12.19
CA ILE A 207 17.04 -7.39 -10.78
C ILE A 207 16.20 -8.35 -9.93
N ASN A 208 16.83 -8.94 -8.92
CA ASN A 208 16.13 -9.68 -7.89
C ASN A 208 15.94 -8.76 -6.68
N ASP A 209 14.74 -8.20 -6.56
CA ASP A 209 14.43 -7.19 -5.52
C ASP A 209 14.53 -7.70 -4.09
N SER A 210 14.40 -9.01 -3.89
CA SER A 210 14.57 -9.63 -2.57
C SER A 210 16.03 -9.74 -2.14
N THR A 211 16.96 -9.66 -3.08
CA THR A 211 18.40 -9.85 -2.83
C THR A 211 19.29 -8.71 -3.34
N GLY A 212 18.75 -7.78 -4.11
CA GLY A 212 19.50 -6.69 -4.75
C GLY A 212 20.48 -7.17 -5.82
N ALA A 213 20.39 -8.42 -6.25
CA ALA A 213 21.25 -8.96 -7.30
C ALA A 213 20.79 -8.39 -8.64
N ILE A 214 21.73 -7.82 -9.38
CA ILE A 214 21.52 -7.27 -10.72
C ILE A 214 22.24 -8.18 -11.70
N HIS A 215 21.56 -8.57 -12.77
CA HIS A 215 22.15 -9.27 -13.89
C HIS A 215 22.00 -8.43 -15.16
N PHE A 216 23.11 -7.97 -15.74
CA PHE A 216 23.10 -7.24 -17.00
C PHE A 216 23.03 -8.19 -18.20
N CYS A 217 22.10 -7.93 -19.10
CA CYS A 217 21.87 -8.70 -20.32
C CYS A 217 23.06 -8.66 -21.28
N THR A 218 23.83 -7.57 -21.23
CA THR A 218 25.13 -7.43 -21.87
C THR A 218 26.15 -6.94 -20.83
N PRO A 219 27.34 -7.56 -20.72
CA PRO A 219 28.34 -7.11 -19.76
C PRO A 219 28.67 -5.62 -19.91
N PRO A 220 28.64 -4.84 -18.81
CA PRO A 220 29.07 -3.45 -18.85
C PRO A 220 30.52 -3.34 -19.33
N ALA A 221 30.79 -2.37 -20.22
CA ALA A 221 32.09 -2.19 -20.86
C ALA A 221 33.22 -1.97 -19.83
N ASN A 222 34.45 -2.33 -20.20
CA ASN A 222 35.60 -2.18 -19.32
C ASN A 222 35.79 -0.71 -18.91
N GLY A 223 35.86 -0.45 -17.60
CA GLY A 223 35.99 0.88 -17.02
C GLY A 223 34.67 1.66 -16.89
N ALA A 224 33.53 1.09 -17.30
CA ALA A 224 32.23 1.76 -17.18
C ALA A 224 31.77 1.80 -15.72
N PRO A 225 31.60 2.98 -15.09
CA PRO A 225 31.06 3.05 -13.74
C PRO A 225 29.59 2.63 -13.75
N ILE A 226 29.21 1.82 -12.77
CA ILE A 226 27.84 1.38 -12.55
C ILE A 226 27.34 2.06 -11.29
N LEU A 227 26.30 2.87 -11.45
CA LEU A 227 25.70 3.67 -10.41
C LEU A 227 24.23 3.29 -10.23
N ALA A 228 23.76 3.26 -9.00
CA ALA A 228 22.35 3.06 -8.68
C ALA A 228 21.82 4.24 -7.88
N SER A 229 20.64 4.73 -8.25
CA SER A 229 19.89 5.68 -7.45
C SER A 229 18.55 5.09 -7.03
N TYR A 230 18.06 5.46 -5.85
CA TYR A 230 16.83 4.95 -5.26
C TYR A 230 16.03 6.11 -4.73
N ILE A 231 14.83 6.26 -5.25
CA ILE A 231 13.84 7.18 -4.70
C ILE A 231 12.83 6.30 -3.96
N PRO A 232 12.76 6.39 -2.62
CA PRO A 232 11.86 5.53 -1.85
C PRO A 232 10.40 5.71 -2.30
N LEU A 233 9.75 4.60 -2.62
CA LEU A 233 8.36 4.50 -3.11
C LEU A 233 7.30 5.04 -2.15
N ALA A 234 7.66 5.47 -0.93
CA ALA A 234 6.70 6.07 -0.02
C ALA A 234 7.26 7.33 0.66
N HIS A 235 7.75 8.21 -0.21
CA HIS A 235 7.64 9.63 0.00
C HIS A 235 6.17 10.04 -0.23
N LEU A 236 5.48 10.51 0.80
CA LEU A 236 4.15 11.06 0.63
C LEU A 236 4.26 12.56 0.38
N THR A 237 4.04 12.97 -0.86
CA THR A 237 3.96 14.39 -1.26
C THR A 237 2.50 14.81 -1.27
N LEU A 238 2.15 15.80 -0.45
CA LEU A 238 0.81 16.38 -0.36
C LEU A 238 0.90 17.89 -0.57
N ASN A 239 -0.19 18.48 -1.05
CA ASN A 239 -0.41 19.92 -0.93
C ASN A 239 -0.82 20.25 0.51
N ASN A 240 -1.81 19.54 1.05
CA ASN A 240 -2.31 19.80 2.40
C ASN A 240 -2.42 18.50 3.21
N LEU A 241 -1.99 18.57 4.47
CA LEU A 241 -2.22 17.53 5.48
C LEU A 241 -2.94 18.13 6.68
N THR A 242 -4.09 17.58 7.03
CA THR A 242 -4.87 17.95 8.21
C THR A 242 -5.00 16.73 9.12
N LEU A 243 -4.53 16.86 10.37
CA LEU A 243 -4.76 15.91 11.44
C LEU A 243 -5.73 16.54 12.45
N GLN A 244 -6.88 15.89 12.66
CA GLN A 244 -7.91 16.40 13.55
C GLN A 244 -8.58 15.30 14.37
N ASN A 245 -9.22 15.72 15.47
CA ASN A 245 -10.06 14.91 16.34
C ASN A 245 -9.37 13.66 16.89
N GLY A 246 -8.10 13.77 17.29
CA GLY A 246 -7.34 12.67 17.88
C GLY A 246 -6.65 11.77 16.86
N ALA A 247 -6.44 12.27 15.64
CA ALA A 247 -5.77 11.53 14.58
C ALA A 247 -4.31 11.21 14.95
N VAL A 248 -3.88 10.00 14.60
CA VAL A 248 -2.48 9.57 14.72
C VAL A 248 -1.92 9.34 13.34
N PHE A 249 -0.90 10.11 12.96
CA PHE A 249 -0.09 9.84 11.78
C PHE A 249 1.24 9.24 12.23
N THR A 250 1.63 8.08 11.71
CA THR A 250 2.81 7.35 12.19
C THR A 250 3.53 6.62 11.07
N HIS A 251 4.72 6.11 11.37
CA HIS A 251 5.30 5.00 10.62
C HIS A 251 5.20 3.71 11.44
N LYS A 252 5.45 2.58 10.79
CA LYS A 252 5.59 1.29 11.49
C LYS A 252 6.71 1.32 12.51
N GLN A 253 6.49 0.74 13.69
CA GLN A 253 7.49 0.76 14.76
C GLN A 253 8.83 0.17 14.31
N ASN A 254 9.92 0.86 14.68
CA ASN A 254 11.28 0.38 14.48
C ASN A 254 11.52 -0.95 15.21
N THR A 255 12.37 -1.80 14.64
CA THR A 255 12.88 -3.01 15.31
C THR A 255 14.40 -2.93 15.43
N ASN A 256 15.02 -3.84 16.17
CA ASN A 256 16.49 -3.90 16.30
C ASN A 256 17.20 -4.15 14.96
N THR A 257 16.48 -4.60 13.92
CA THR A 257 17.03 -4.97 12.62
C THR A 257 16.47 -4.15 11.46
N GLN A 258 15.42 -3.35 11.71
CA GLN A 258 14.74 -2.59 10.67
C GLN A 258 14.36 -1.23 11.20
N ARG A 259 14.68 -0.21 10.40
CA ARG A 259 14.27 1.16 10.64
C ARG A 259 13.21 1.56 9.62
N TYR A 260 12.20 2.26 10.11
CA TYR A 260 11.13 2.88 9.37
C TYR A 260 11.25 4.38 9.57
N THR A 261 11.05 5.13 8.49
CA THR A 261 11.08 6.59 8.51
C THR A 261 9.80 7.14 7.94
N LEU A 262 9.31 8.21 8.55
CA LEU A 262 8.21 8.97 7.98
C LEU A 262 8.77 10.12 7.13
N ASN A 263 8.66 10.01 5.79
CA ASN A 263 9.08 11.04 4.85
C ASN A 263 7.85 11.72 4.25
N LEU A 264 7.60 12.96 4.67
CA LEU A 264 6.46 13.79 4.23
C LEU A 264 6.97 15.07 3.57
N GLU A 265 6.45 15.37 2.39
CA GLU A 265 6.60 16.68 1.74
C GLU A 265 5.23 17.33 1.67
N ILE A 266 5.09 18.50 2.30
CA ILE A 266 3.85 19.27 2.33
C ILE A 266 4.09 20.60 1.62
N ASN A 267 3.45 20.79 0.45
CA ASN A 267 3.71 21.93 -0.43
C ASN A 267 2.96 23.21 -0.04
N ASN A 268 1.90 23.12 0.76
CA ASN A 268 1.08 24.27 1.13
C ASN A 268 0.82 24.35 2.64
N ALA A 269 -0.03 23.49 3.21
CA ALA A 269 -0.43 23.61 4.62
C ALA A 269 -0.36 22.30 5.39
N LEU A 270 0.24 22.36 6.58
CA LEU A 270 0.17 21.31 7.61
C LEU A 270 -0.65 21.85 8.79
N SER A 271 -1.80 21.22 9.06
CA SER A 271 -2.68 21.54 10.19
C SER A 271 -2.77 20.35 11.13
N ILE A 272 -2.50 20.55 12.41
CA ILE A 272 -2.58 19.51 13.45
C ILE A 272 -3.30 20.13 14.65
N ASP A 273 -4.44 19.57 15.03
CA ASP A 273 -5.16 20.04 16.22
C ASP A 273 -4.48 19.58 17.53
N ALA A 274 -4.91 20.15 18.66
CA ALA A 274 -4.30 19.89 19.96
C ALA A 274 -4.46 18.43 20.46
N SER A 275 -5.35 17.64 19.84
CA SER A 275 -5.59 16.25 20.20
C SER A 275 -4.86 15.25 19.30
N SER A 276 -4.36 15.71 18.16
CA SER A 276 -3.76 14.88 17.12
C SER A 276 -2.25 14.84 17.24
N THR A 277 -1.64 13.79 16.70
CA THR A 277 -0.20 13.56 16.85
C THR A 277 0.42 12.98 15.58
N ILE A 278 1.62 13.48 15.24
CA ILE A 278 2.57 12.73 14.42
C ILE A 278 3.45 11.93 15.39
N ASN A 279 3.36 10.61 15.35
CA ASN A 279 4.10 9.71 16.22
C ASN A 279 5.19 8.97 15.42
N VAL A 280 6.45 9.08 15.82
CA VAL A 280 7.60 8.44 15.16
C VAL A 280 8.52 7.74 16.17
N SER A 281 8.00 7.45 17.36
CA SER A 281 8.75 6.79 18.45
C SER A 281 8.91 5.29 18.23
#